data_AF-A0A349QWI8-F1
#
_entry.id   AF-A0A349QWI8-F1
#
_cell.length_a   1.000
_cell.length_b   1.000
_cell.length_c   1.000
_cell.angle_alpha   90.00
_cell.angle_beta   90.00
_cell.angle_gamma   90.00
#
_symmetry.space_group_name_H-M   'P 1'
#
loop_
_entity.id
_entity.type
_entity.pdbx_description
1 polymer ?
#
loop_
_entity_poly.entity_id
_entity_poly.type
_entity_poly.pdbx_seq_one_letter_code
_entity_poly.pdbx_strand_id
1 'polypeptide(L)'
;IKEQIGQPNTSFDLSVPNLEPWSPSNPKLYDLEIQLIRKGKIVDQAKSYFAMRKIAMQKDENGVQRLMLNNKFTFQYGPLDQGWWPDGLHTAPTDEALKFDVVKTKEMGFNMIRKHIKVEPARWYRYCDSIGMLVWQDMPSGDLGGNHWDMQPGKISGGNRDKVRSQESENYYRKEWKAIMEVLHNYPSIVIWVPFNEAWGQFKTKEITEWTVANDPSRLVNSASGGNFMETGHILDIHNYPDAAMPDPNLFGAKQVLALGEFGGLGLPIDGHSWQQKDNWGYQSFKNKTELLERYKRLIHDLTRLIPMGLSAAVYTQTTDVEVETNGLMTYDRKVVKMPEAELKAAHQALYNAPTK
;
A
#
# COMPACT_ATOMS: atom_id res chain seq x y z
N ILE A 1 17.20 -4.18 28.63
CA ILE A 1 18.26 -4.04 27.62
C ILE A 1 18.89 -5.41 27.43
N LYS A 2 18.95 -5.91 26.19
CA LYS A 2 19.64 -7.14 25.81
C LYS A 2 20.79 -6.75 24.92
N GLU A 3 21.95 -7.34 25.13
CA GLU A 3 23.19 -6.99 24.44
C GLU A 3 23.83 -8.26 23.89
N GLN A 4 24.43 -8.14 22.71
CA GLN A 4 25.20 -9.18 22.07
C GLN A 4 26.44 -8.53 21.43
N ILE A 5 27.58 -9.21 21.55
CA ILE A 5 28.86 -8.76 20.98
C ILE A 5 29.30 -9.78 19.92
N GLY A 6 29.90 -9.28 18.85
CA GLY A 6 30.70 -10.12 17.97
C GLY A 6 31.50 -9.33 16.94
N GLN A 7 31.97 -10.03 15.90
CA GLN A 7 32.91 -9.48 14.91
C GLN A 7 32.24 -8.64 13.81
N PRO A 8 32.86 -7.54 13.34
CA PRO A 8 32.36 -6.82 12.17
C PRO A 8 32.14 -7.75 10.97
N ASN A 9 31.12 -7.44 10.15
CA ASN A 9 30.74 -8.21 8.96
C ASN A 9 30.26 -9.66 9.21
N THR A 10 29.80 -9.98 10.42
CA THR A 10 29.12 -11.26 10.70
C THR A 10 27.70 -11.03 11.22
N SER A 11 26.79 -11.96 10.93
CA SER A 11 25.43 -11.92 11.48
C SER A 11 25.41 -12.31 12.96
N PHE A 12 24.51 -11.69 13.72
CA PHE A 12 24.27 -12.00 15.12
C PHE A 12 22.78 -12.20 15.38
N ASP A 13 22.48 -13.17 16.24
CA ASP A 13 21.14 -13.36 16.74
C ASP A 13 21.01 -12.70 18.11
N LEU A 14 20.10 -11.73 18.21
CA LEU A 14 19.74 -11.10 19.47
C LEU A 14 18.47 -11.78 20.01
N SER A 15 18.59 -12.47 21.14
CA SER A 15 17.42 -13.06 21.81
C SER A 15 16.55 -11.98 22.45
N VAL A 16 15.29 -11.88 22.01
CA VAL A 16 14.28 -10.97 22.54
C VAL A 16 13.18 -11.79 23.24
N PRO A 17 13.34 -12.12 24.54
CA PRO A 17 12.31 -12.85 25.28
C PRO A 17 11.06 -11.99 25.47
N ASN A 18 9.89 -12.63 25.55
CA ASN A 18 8.58 -11.97 25.71
C ASN A 18 8.27 -10.94 24.62
N LEU A 19 8.62 -11.31 23.38
CA LEU A 19 8.39 -10.50 22.20
C LEU A 19 6.90 -10.26 21.98
N GLU A 20 6.52 -8.99 21.96
CA GLU A 20 5.22 -8.52 21.53
C GLU A 20 5.24 -8.27 20.02
N PRO A 21 4.32 -8.88 19.25
CA PRO A 21 4.26 -8.69 17.82
C PRO A 21 3.68 -7.31 17.46
N TRP A 22 4.25 -6.69 16.44
CA TRP A 22 3.74 -5.45 15.85
C TRP A 22 2.50 -5.74 15.02
N SER A 23 1.50 -4.88 15.16
CA SER A 23 0.27 -4.89 14.35
C SER A 23 -0.33 -3.47 14.28
N PRO A 24 -1.33 -3.24 13.41
CA PRO A 24 -2.05 -1.96 13.38
C PRO A 24 -2.69 -1.53 14.70
N SER A 25 -3.03 -2.48 15.59
CA SER A 25 -3.62 -2.20 16.91
C SER A 25 -2.59 -2.21 18.04
N ASN A 26 -1.40 -2.78 17.81
CA ASN A 26 -0.28 -2.80 18.75
C ASN A 26 1.03 -2.49 18.01
N PRO A 27 1.34 -1.20 17.71
CA PRO A 27 2.52 -0.82 16.94
C PRO A 27 3.80 -0.83 17.78
N LYS A 28 4.11 -1.96 18.40
CA LYS A 28 5.27 -2.11 19.28
C LYS A 28 6.57 -2.02 18.49
N LEU A 29 7.39 -1.00 18.80
CA LEU A 29 8.75 -0.85 18.33
C LEU A 29 9.74 -1.15 19.47
N TYR A 30 10.92 -1.65 19.10
CA TYR A 30 12.05 -1.88 19.98
C TYR A 30 13.20 -0.99 19.54
N ASP A 31 13.78 -0.24 20.48
CA ASP A 31 14.96 0.57 20.19
C ASP A 31 16.18 -0.35 19.97
N LEU A 32 16.98 0.00 18.97
CA LEU A 32 18.20 -0.69 18.60
C LEU A 32 19.38 0.28 18.69
N GLU A 33 20.44 -0.15 19.35
CA GLU A 33 21.70 0.57 19.42
C GLU A 33 22.81 -0.36 18.95
N ILE A 34 23.60 0.10 17.98
CA ILE A 34 24.73 -0.62 17.42
C ILE A 34 25.98 0.21 17.69
N GLN A 35 26.99 -0.39 18.31
CA GLN A 35 28.25 0.27 18.65
C GLN A 35 29.42 -0.48 18.01
N LEU A 36 30.35 0.25 17.40
CA LEU A 36 31.62 -0.27 16.94
C LEU A 36 32.69 -0.01 18.00
N ILE A 37 33.28 -1.07 18.54
CA ILE A 37 34.26 -0.98 19.63
C ILE A 37 35.65 -1.36 19.11
N ARG A 38 36.65 -0.48 19.31
CA ARG A 38 38.06 -0.73 18.99
C ARG A 38 38.93 -0.44 20.19
N LYS A 39 39.71 -1.43 20.64
CA LYS A 39 40.59 -1.34 21.82
C LYS A 39 39.86 -0.85 23.09
N GLY A 40 38.67 -1.38 23.33
CA GLY A 40 37.84 -1.03 24.50
C GLY A 40 37.18 0.35 24.45
N LYS A 41 37.24 1.06 23.32
CA LYS A 41 36.57 2.36 23.13
C LYS A 41 35.54 2.25 22.01
N ILE A 42 34.37 2.87 22.21
CA ILE A 42 33.39 3.07 21.14
C ILE A 42 34.01 4.07 20.15
N VAL A 43 34.12 3.67 18.89
CA VAL A 43 34.66 4.50 17.80
C VAL A 43 33.59 4.93 16.81
N ASP A 44 32.43 4.27 16.80
CA ASP A 44 31.26 4.65 16.02
C ASP A 44 29.98 4.08 16.66
N GLN A 45 28.84 4.71 16.37
CA GLN A 45 27.54 4.32 16.91
C GLN A 45 26.39 4.69 15.99
N ALA A 46 25.42 3.79 15.85
CA ALA A 46 24.14 4.06 15.20
C ALA A 46 22.97 3.68 16.13
N LYS A 47 21.88 4.43 16.03
CA LYS A 47 20.61 4.12 16.67
C LYS A 47 19.55 3.89 15.60
N SER A 48 18.68 2.92 15.87
CA SER A 48 17.54 2.58 15.01
C SER A 48 16.43 1.99 15.88
N TYR A 49 15.48 1.35 15.23
CA TYR A 49 14.44 0.56 15.85
C TYR A 49 14.15 -0.65 14.97
N PHE A 50 13.43 -1.62 15.53
CA PHE A 50 12.86 -2.73 14.77
C PHE A 50 11.50 -3.10 15.35
N ALA A 51 10.77 -3.95 14.63
CA ALA A 51 9.53 -4.52 15.10
C ALA A 51 9.38 -5.94 14.60
N MET A 52 8.49 -6.69 15.23
CA MET A 52 8.40 -8.12 15.04
C MET A 52 7.02 -8.46 14.49
N ARG A 53 6.95 -8.71 13.19
CA ARG A 53 5.71 -9.06 12.50
C ARG A 53 5.99 -10.08 11.42
N LYS A 54 4.98 -10.88 11.09
CA LYS A 54 5.02 -11.80 9.95
C LYS A 54 3.86 -11.48 9.01
N ILE A 55 4.16 -11.28 7.73
CA ILE A 55 3.15 -11.26 6.66
C ILE A 55 3.27 -12.57 5.88
N ALA A 56 2.15 -13.21 5.55
CA ALA A 56 2.14 -14.44 4.78
C ALA A 56 0.87 -14.56 3.94
N MET A 57 0.99 -15.26 2.81
CA MET A 57 -0.15 -15.80 2.08
C MET A 57 -0.45 -17.20 2.63
N GLN A 58 -1.66 -17.42 3.14
CA GLN A 58 -2.10 -18.74 3.62
C GLN A 58 -3.56 -18.96 3.27
N LYS A 59 -3.94 -20.23 3.04
CA LYS A 59 -5.33 -20.61 2.79
C LYS A 59 -6.15 -20.49 4.07
N ASP A 60 -7.37 -19.99 3.94
CA ASP A 60 -8.42 -20.13 4.94
C ASP A 60 -9.07 -21.53 4.88
N GLU A 61 -10.08 -21.74 5.72
CA GLU A 61 -10.81 -23.01 5.82
C GLU A 61 -11.56 -23.41 4.54
N ASN A 62 -11.85 -22.46 3.65
CA ASN A 62 -12.46 -22.69 2.35
C ASN A 62 -11.43 -22.89 1.23
N GLY A 63 -10.14 -22.92 1.57
CA GLY A 63 -9.05 -23.11 0.61
C GLY A 63 -8.69 -21.83 -0.17
N VAL A 64 -9.22 -20.67 0.22
CA VAL A 64 -8.94 -19.37 -0.41
C VAL A 64 -7.72 -18.73 0.23
N GLN A 65 -6.78 -18.25 -0.57
CA GLN A 65 -5.57 -17.56 -0.12
C GLN A 65 -5.91 -16.20 0.50
N ARG A 66 -5.36 -15.94 1.68
CA ARG A 66 -5.60 -14.74 2.49
C ARG A 66 -4.30 -14.03 2.87
N LEU A 67 -4.41 -12.73 3.12
CA LEU A 67 -3.36 -11.95 3.76
C LEU A 67 -3.37 -12.19 5.27
N MET A 68 -2.34 -12.89 5.75
CA MET A 68 -2.16 -13.18 7.16
C MET A 68 -1.12 -12.26 7.77
N LEU A 69 -1.52 -11.48 8.77
CA LEU A 69 -0.60 -10.74 9.65
C LEU A 69 -0.48 -11.49 10.98
N ASN A 70 0.72 -11.88 11.35
CA ASN A 70 1.00 -12.67 12.56
C ASN A 70 0.14 -13.95 12.62
N ASN A 71 -0.01 -14.62 11.47
CA ASN A 71 -0.82 -15.82 11.26
C ASN A 71 -2.33 -15.63 11.50
N LYS A 72 -2.83 -14.38 11.47
CA LYS A 72 -4.27 -14.05 11.53
C LYS A 72 -4.68 -13.32 10.28
N PHE A 73 -5.85 -13.66 9.74
CA PHE A 73 -6.43 -12.89 8.64
C PHE A 73 -6.59 -11.44 9.08
N THR A 74 -6.11 -10.52 8.25
CA THR A 74 -6.22 -9.08 8.49
C THR A 74 -6.65 -8.42 7.19
N PHE A 75 -7.91 -8.02 7.11
CA PHE A 75 -8.39 -7.23 5.98
C PHE A 75 -7.64 -5.90 5.95
N GLN A 76 -6.99 -5.60 4.83
CA GLN A 76 -6.21 -4.38 4.66
C GLN A 76 -7.03 -3.35 3.90
N TYR A 77 -7.35 -2.24 4.55
CA TYR A 77 -8.13 -1.16 3.96
C TYR A 77 -7.39 0.16 4.12
N GLY A 78 -7.17 0.83 3.00
CA GLY A 78 -6.37 2.04 2.94
C GLY A 78 -6.75 2.94 1.77
N PRO A 79 -6.35 4.22 1.80
CA PRO A 79 -6.45 5.05 0.63
C PRO A 79 -5.25 4.84 -0.31
N LEU A 80 -5.46 5.17 -1.58
CA LEU A 80 -4.39 5.46 -2.52
C LEU A 80 -3.78 6.81 -2.13
N ASP A 81 -2.48 6.83 -1.82
CA ASP A 81 -1.75 8.04 -1.45
C ASP A 81 -0.75 8.37 -2.56
N GLN A 82 -1.15 9.31 -3.43
CA GLN A 82 -0.30 9.81 -4.52
C GLN A 82 0.80 10.76 -4.03
N GLY A 83 0.70 11.30 -2.80
CA GLY A 83 1.72 12.16 -2.21
C GLY A 83 1.97 13.48 -2.96
N TRP A 84 0.92 14.09 -3.53
CA TRP A 84 0.98 15.42 -4.14
C TRP A 84 0.71 16.52 -3.14
N TRP A 85 1.40 17.65 -3.30
CA TRP A 85 1.38 18.82 -2.43
C TRP A 85 1.22 20.09 -3.28
N PRO A 86 0.36 21.05 -2.88
CA PRO A 86 0.12 22.27 -3.67
C PRO A 86 1.35 23.12 -3.97
N ASP A 87 2.36 23.07 -3.10
CA ASP A 87 3.58 23.86 -3.23
C ASP A 87 4.72 23.02 -3.83
N GLY A 88 5.10 21.94 -3.14
CA GLY A 88 6.25 21.12 -3.51
C GLY A 88 5.99 19.99 -4.51
N LEU A 89 4.78 19.87 -5.07
CA LEU A 89 4.31 18.74 -5.88
C LEU A 89 4.58 17.40 -5.18
N HIS A 90 5.67 16.71 -5.50
CA HIS A 90 6.05 15.46 -4.85
C HIS A 90 6.77 15.63 -3.51
N THR A 91 7.00 16.86 -3.06
CA THR A 91 7.70 17.15 -1.79
C THR A 91 6.73 17.74 -0.78
N ALA A 92 6.61 17.09 0.37
CA ALA A 92 5.83 17.63 1.47
C ALA A 92 6.46 18.93 1.99
N PRO A 93 5.65 19.95 2.35
CA PRO A 93 6.18 21.25 2.76
C PRO A 93 6.90 21.19 4.10
N THR A 94 6.48 20.29 5.01
CA THR A 94 7.12 20.08 6.32
C THR A 94 6.99 18.63 6.79
N ASP A 95 7.75 18.26 7.83
CA ASP A 95 7.60 16.96 8.51
C ASP A 95 6.22 16.82 9.18
N GLU A 96 5.64 17.90 9.69
CA GLU A 96 4.29 17.93 10.25
C GLU A 96 3.23 17.64 9.19
N ALA A 97 3.45 18.09 7.95
CA ALA A 97 2.55 17.79 6.84
C ALA A 97 2.58 16.29 6.48
N LEU A 98 3.77 15.67 6.42
CA LEU A 98 3.90 14.22 6.26
C LEU A 98 3.18 13.46 7.37
N LYS A 99 3.39 13.87 8.62
CA LYS A 99 2.72 13.27 9.78
C LYS A 99 1.21 13.45 9.72
N PHE A 100 0.73 14.62 9.29
CA PHE A 100 -0.69 14.94 9.22
C PHE A 100 -1.46 13.95 8.35
N ASP A 101 -1.01 13.70 7.12
CA ASP A 101 -1.70 12.78 6.19
C ASP A 101 -1.76 11.35 6.77
N VAL A 102 -0.67 10.87 7.38
CA VAL A 102 -0.60 9.53 8.01
C VAL A 102 -1.53 9.42 9.22
N VAL A 103 -1.52 10.42 10.11
CA VAL A 103 -2.37 10.46 11.29
C VAL A 103 -3.84 10.58 10.90
N LYS A 104 -4.18 11.46 9.96
CA LYS A 104 -5.56 11.64 9.50
C LYS A 104 -6.12 10.37 8.88
N THR A 105 -5.32 9.66 8.10
CA THR A 105 -5.71 8.37 7.54
C THR A 105 -6.03 7.36 8.65
N LYS A 106 -5.22 7.28 9.71
CA LYS A 106 -5.51 6.42 10.87
C LYS A 106 -6.79 6.86 11.61
N GLU A 107 -6.98 8.16 11.81
CA GLU A 107 -8.16 8.72 12.49
C GLU A 107 -9.46 8.43 11.73
N MET A 108 -9.41 8.40 10.39
CA MET A 108 -10.53 8.02 9.53
C MET A 108 -10.86 6.52 9.59
N GLY A 109 -10.07 5.71 10.28
CA GLY A 109 -10.33 4.28 10.50
C GLY A 109 -9.58 3.32 9.61
N PHE A 110 -8.74 3.82 8.68
CA PHE A 110 -7.90 2.96 7.85
C PHE A 110 -6.79 2.27 8.66
N ASN A 111 -6.35 1.11 8.18
CA ASN A 111 -5.23 0.36 8.76
C ASN A 111 -4.05 0.18 7.80
N MET A 112 -4.19 0.66 6.57
CA MET A 112 -3.21 0.54 5.48
C MET A 112 -3.15 1.85 4.67
N ILE A 113 -2.02 2.13 4.02
CA ILE A 113 -1.85 3.13 2.96
C ILE A 113 -1.16 2.45 1.79
N ARG A 114 -1.67 2.64 0.57
CA ARG A 114 -0.95 2.30 -0.65
C ARG A 114 -0.23 3.54 -1.16
N LYS A 115 1.10 3.58 -0.99
CA LYS A 115 1.92 4.67 -1.49
C LYS A 115 2.11 4.48 -2.99
N HIS A 116 1.34 5.23 -3.75
CA HIS A 116 1.17 5.05 -5.19
C HIS A 116 2.36 5.63 -5.95
N ILE A 117 3.02 4.79 -6.77
CA ILE A 117 4.10 5.11 -7.71
C ILE A 117 5.16 6.12 -7.20
N LYS A 118 5.45 6.10 -5.90
CA LYS A 118 6.28 7.11 -5.24
C LYS A 118 7.02 6.52 -4.06
N VAL A 119 8.19 7.06 -3.73
CA VAL A 119 8.90 6.76 -2.48
C VAL A 119 8.93 8.01 -1.62
N GLU A 120 8.59 7.87 -0.34
CA GLU A 120 8.62 8.99 0.63
C GLU A 120 9.96 9.07 1.37
N PRO A 121 10.28 10.18 2.05
CA PRO A 121 11.38 10.22 3.00
C PRO A 121 11.19 9.19 4.13
N ALA A 122 12.30 8.69 4.67
CA ALA A 122 12.37 7.78 5.83
C ALA A 122 11.41 8.13 6.98
N ARG A 123 11.20 9.43 7.23
CA ARG A 123 10.32 9.95 8.28
C ARG A 123 8.86 9.52 8.10
N TRP A 124 8.37 9.45 6.86
CA TRP A 124 7.00 9.01 6.59
C TRP A 124 6.78 7.56 7.01
N TYR A 125 7.68 6.66 6.61
CA TYR A 125 7.62 5.24 7.04
C TYR A 125 7.77 5.10 8.56
N ARG A 126 8.66 5.90 9.17
CA ARG A 126 8.81 5.93 10.64
C ARG A 126 7.52 6.34 11.35
N TYR A 127 6.73 7.26 10.79
CA TYR A 127 5.43 7.59 11.34
C TYR A 127 4.45 6.42 11.20
N CYS A 128 4.35 5.82 10.00
CA CYS A 128 3.53 4.64 9.75
C CYS A 128 3.83 3.51 10.74
N ASP A 129 5.11 3.20 10.96
CA ASP A 129 5.56 2.19 11.92
C ASP A 129 5.07 2.47 13.34
N SER A 130 5.17 3.72 13.79
CA SER A 130 4.83 4.07 15.18
C SER A 130 3.36 4.14 15.51
N ILE A 131 2.50 4.34 14.51
CA ILE A 131 1.05 4.41 14.72
C ILE A 131 0.31 3.18 14.20
N GLY A 132 1.04 2.21 13.64
CA GLY A 132 0.47 0.96 13.16
C GLY A 132 -0.32 1.15 11.87
N MET A 133 0.31 1.73 10.84
CA MET A 133 -0.21 1.74 9.47
C MET A 133 0.55 0.72 8.63
N LEU A 134 -0.17 -0.20 7.98
CA LEU A 134 0.40 -1.07 6.96
C LEU A 134 0.69 -0.24 5.70
N VAL A 135 1.73 -0.62 4.95
CA VAL A 135 2.11 0.07 3.72
C VAL A 135 2.23 -0.94 2.58
N TRP A 136 1.57 -0.62 1.48
CA TRP A 136 1.86 -1.18 0.16
C TRP A 136 2.74 -0.16 -0.54
N GLN A 137 3.95 -0.56 -0.88
CA GLN A 137 4.94 0.33 -1.47
C GLN A 137 5.10 0.02 -2.95
N ASP A 138 4.68 0.98 -3.78
CA ASP A 138 4.82 0.86 -5.22
C ASP A 138 6.21 1.30 -5.69
N MET A 139 6.67 0.71 -6.79
CA MET A 139 7.75 1.28 -7.58
C MET A 139 7.24 2.51 -8.33
N PRO A 140 8.00 3.62 -8.39
CA PRO A 140 7.70 4.69 -9.34
C PRO A 140 7.65 4.20 -10.78
N SER A 141 6.49 4.36 -11.42
CA SER A 141 6.30 4.02 -12.82
C SER A 141 7.02 5.03 -13.72
N GLY A 142 7.79 4.53 -14.69
CA GLY A 142 8.40 5.32 -15.75
C GLY A 142 8.17 4.65 -17.10
N ASP A 143 8.59 5.29 -18.19
CA ASP A 143 8.56 4.69 -19.53
C ASP A 143 7.16 4.23 -20.00
N LEU A 144 6.17 5.12 -19.84
CA LEU A 144 4.76 4.90 -20.20
C LEU A 144 4.56 4.44 -21.66
N GLY A 145 3.52 3.63 -21.89
CA GLY A 145 3.08 3.17 -23.22
C GLY A 145 3.92 2.02 -23.80
N GLY A 146 3.55 1.52 -24.98
CA GLY A 146 4.22 0.39 -25.64
C GLY A 146 3.67 -1.00 -25.27
N ASN A 147 2.75 -1.04 -24.32
CA ASN A 147 1.87 -2.16 -24.01
C ASN A 147 0.40 -1.71 -24.06
N HIS A 148 -0.51 -2.67 -24.07
CA HIS A 148 -1.95 -2.46 -24.08
C HIS A 148 -2.52 -2.74 -22.70
N TRP A 149 -3.36 -1.83 -22.21
CA TRP A 149 -4.06 -1.98 -20.96
C TRP A 149 -5.21 -3.00 -21.07
N ASP A 150 -5.23 -3.98 -20.17
CA ASP A 150 -6.25 -5.04 -20.08
C ASP A 150 -6.58 -5.34 -18.61
N MET A 151 -7.78 -4.94 -18.17
CA MET A 151 -8.27 -5.12 -16.80
C MET A 151 -9.01 -6.46 -16.56
N GLN A 152 -9.07 -7.36 -17.55
CA GLN A 152 -9.91 -8.56 -17.44
C GLN A 152 -9.10 -9.79 -16.99
N PRO A 153 -9.12 -10.18 -15.70
CA PRO A 153 -8.47 -11.41 -15.27
C PRO A 153 -9.14 -12.62 -15.91
N GLY A 154 -8.35 -13.62 -16.28
CA GLY A 154 -8.86 -14.84 -16.95
C GLY A 154 -9.19 -14.67 -18.43
N LYS A 155 -9.03 -13.48 -19.00
CA LYS A 155 -9.06 -13.28 -20.45
C LYS A 155 -7.65 -13.39 -21.01
N ILE A 156 -7.51 -14.00 -22.20
CA ILE A 156 -6.29 -13.91 -22.99
C ILE A 156 -6.57 -12.88 -24.09
N SER A 157 -6.00 -11.69 -23.97
CA SER A 157 -6.03 -10.67 -25.02
C SER A 157 -4.87 -10.89 -25.98
N GLY A 158 -5.09 -10.75 -27.30
CA GLY A 158 -4.01 -10.75 -28.30
C GLY A 158 -3.14 -9.48 -28.30
N GLY A 159 -3.27 -8.62 -27.28
CA GLY A 159 -2.51 -7.38 -27.12
C GLY A 159 -1.17 -7.58 -26.42
N ASN A 160 -0.27 -6.61 -26.56
CA ASN A 160 1.03 -6.64 -25.93
C ASN A 160 0.93 -6.29 -24.44
N ARG A 161 0.97 -7.27 -23.52
CA ARG A 161 0.85 -7.00 -22.06
C ARG A 161 2.11 -6.42 -21.45
N ASP A 162 3.27 -6.87 -21.93
CA ASP A 162 4.58 -6.40 -21.50
C ASP A 162 5.21 -5.50 -22.57
N LYS A 163 5.69 -4.34 -22.16
CA LYS A 163 6.49 -3.47 -23.02
C LYS A 163 7.83 -4.15 -23.36
N VAL A 164 8.28 -3.99 -24.60
CA VAL A 164 9.68 -4.24 -24.96
C VAL A 164 10.50 -3.00 -24.59
N ARG A 165 11.32 -3.10 -23.56
CA ARG A 165 12.19 -2.00 -23.09
C ARG A 165 13.61 -2.17 -23.62
N SER A 166 14.35 -1.07 -23.74
CA SER A 166 15.79 -1.15 -24.00
C SER A 166 16.53 -1.78 -22.81
N GLN A 167 17.66 -2.43 -23.05
CA GLN A 167 18.47 -3.01 -21.97
C GLN A 167 18.86 -1.97 -20.91
N GLU A 168 19.18 -0.75 -21.33
CA GLU A 168 19.48 0.36 -20.42
C GLU A 168 18.29 0.69 -19.51
N SER A 169 17.09 0.80 -20.07
CA SER A 169 15.86 1.08 -19.34
C SER A 169 15.51 -0.04 -18.35
N GLU A 170 15.69 -1.30 -18.74
CA GLU A 170 15.51 -2.44 -17.82
C GLU A 170 16.53 -2.41 -16.66
N ASN A 171 17.78 -2.06 -16.95
CA ASN A 171 18.84 -1.98 -15.95
C ASN A 171 18.57 -0.88 -14.92
N TYR A 172 18.12 0.30 -15.36
CA TYR A 172 17.73 1.38 -14.45
C TYR A 172 16.58 0.96 -13.54
N TYR A 173 15.52 0.36 -14.10
CA TYR A 173 14.40 -0.11 -13.29
C TYR A 173 14.87 -1.08 -12.19
N ARG A 174 15.68 -2.09 -12.53
CA ARG A 174 16.18 -3.06 -11.55
C ARG A 174 17.08 -2.42 -10.51
N LYS A 175 17.94 -1.49 -10.92
CA LYS A 175 18.82 -0.76 -10.00
C LYS A 175 18.00 0.02 -8.97
N GLU A 176 17.05 0.84 -9.43
CA GLU A 176 16.24 1.68 -8.54
C GLU A 176 15.29 0.82 -7.69
N TRP A 177 14.64 -0.19 -8.26
CA TRP A 177 13.76 -1.07 -7.50
C TRP A 177 14.50 -1.88 -6.43
N LYS A 178 15.72 -2.34 -6.73
CA LYS A 178 16.60 -2.96 -5.73
C LYS A 178 16.93 -1.98 -4.61
N ALA A 179 17.36 -0.75 -4.96
CA ALA A 179 17.73 0.26 -3.99
C ALA A 179 16.55 0.62 -3.07
N ILE A 180 15.34 0.72 -3.60
CA ILE A 180 14.12 0.94 -2.82
C ILE A 180 13.91 -0.19 -1.82
N MET A 181 13.93 -1.45 -2.27
CA MET A 181 13.77 -2.59 -1.36
C MET A 181 14.86 -2.63 -0.29
N GLU A 182 16.12 -2.38 -0.63
CA GLU A 182 17.25 -2.39 0.31
C GLU A 182 17.15 -1.27 1.36
N VAL A 183 16.89 -0.04 0.93
CA VAL A 183 16.79 1.13 1.84
C VAL A 183 15.56 1.04 2.73
N LEU A 184 14.47 0.48 2.22
CA LEU A 184 13.20 0.39 2.93
C LEU A 184 12.98 -0.95 3.66
N HIS A 185 13.91 -1.90 3.57
CA HIS A 185 13.77 -3.25 4.11
C HIS A 185 13.45 -3.29 5.61
N ASN A 186 13.94 -2.31 6.38
CA ASN A 186 13.82 -2.31 7.83
C ASN A 186 12.55 -1.62 8.37
N TYR A 187 11.67 -1.10 7.50
CA TYR A 187 10.39 -0.52 7.93
C TYR A 187 9.33 -1.62 8.07
N PRO A 188 8.90 -1.98 9.30
CA PRO A 188 7.94 -3.07 9.52
C PRO A 188 6.56 -2.81 8.93
N SER A 189 6.16 -1.54 8.75
CA SER A 189 4.90 -1.13 8.13
C SER A 189 4.76 -1.66 6.70
N ILE A 190 5.86 -1.73 5.95
CA ILE A 190 5.84 -2.21 4.56
C ILE A 190 5.62 -3.71 4.59
N VAL A 191 4.48 -4.15 4.08
CA VAL A 191 4.09 -5.58 4.03
C VAL A 191 4.00 -6.12 2.61
N ILE A 192 3.83 -5.23 1.63
CA ILE A 192 3.65 -5.57 0.22
C ILE A 192 4.49 -4.65 -0.66
N TRP A 193 5.17 -5.26 -1.62
CA TRP A 193 5.85 -4.59 -2.74
C TRP A 193 4.97 -4.64 -4.00
N VAL A 194 4.88 -3.52 -4.72
CA VAL A 194 4.09 -3.41 -5.97
C VAL A 194 4.98 -2.92 -7.11
N PRO A 195 5.59 -3.83 -7.91
CA PRO A 195 6.50 -3.42 -8.99
C PRO A 195 5.82 -2.68 -10.14
N PHE A 196 4.53 -2.93 -10.41
CA PHE A 196 3.83 -2.31 -11.54
C PHE A 196 2.42 -1.86 -11.17
N ASN A 197 2.01 -0.72 -11.74
CA ASN A 197 0.66 -0.17 -11.68
C ASN A 197 0.13 0.10 -13.09
N GLU A 198 -1.09 -0.34 -13.37
CA GLU A 198 -1.85 0.00 -14.58
C GLU A 198 -1.13 -0.20 -15.92
N ALA A 199 -0.25 -1.19 -15.98
CA ALA A 199 0.65 -1.44 -17.11
C ALA A 199 1.67 -0.34 -17.41
N TRP A 200 1.77 0.71 -16.60
CA TRP A 200 2.68 1.82 -16.85
C TRP A 200 4.14 1.39 -16.75
N GLY A 201 4.79 1.31 -17.91
CA GLY A 201 6.16 0.83 -18.03
C GLY A 201 6.34 -0.65 -17.72
N GLN A 202 5.24 -1.41 -17.60
CA GLN A 202 5.25 -2.82 -17.25
C GLN A 202 5.98 -3.64 -18.31
N PHE A 203 6.93 -4.47 -17.89
CA PHE A 203 7.79 -5.28 -18.76
C PHE A 203 8.26 -6.52 -18.01
N LYS A 204 8.46 -7.62 -18.73
CA LYS A 204 8.95 -8.90 -18.18
C LYS A 204 8.30 -9.23 -16.83
N THR A 205 6.97 -9.09 -16.75
CA THR A 205 6.26 -8.97 -15.48
C THR A 205 6.53 -10.16 -14.56
N LYS A 206 6.47 -11.38 -15.11
CA LYS A 206 6.80 -12.61 -14.38
C LYS A 206 8.21 -12.56 -13.78
N GLU A 207 9.20 -12.20 -14.59
CA GLU A 207 10.60 -12.17 -14.18
C GLU A 207 10.85 -11.12 -13.10
N ILE A 208 10.32 -9.91 -13.27
CA ILE A 208 10.47 -8.82 -12.29
C ILE A 208 9.77 -9.17 -10.97
N THR A 209 8.61 -9.82 -11.03
CA THR A 209 7.86 -10.25 -9.84
C THR A 209 8.63 -11.31 -9.07
N GLU A 210 9.09 -12.37 -9.73
CA GLU A 210 9.88 -13.43 -9.12
C GLU A 210 11.22 -12.90 -8.58
N TRP A 211 11.84 -11.97 -9.30
CA TRP A 211 13.04 -11.28 -8.84
C TRP A 211 12.76 -10.41 -7.60
N THR A 212 11.62 -9.73 -7.53
CA THR A 212 11.21 -8.95 -6.35
C THR A 212 11.04 -9.87 -5.13
N VAL A 213 10.37 -11.02 -5.29
CA VAL A 213 10.24 -12.03 -4.22
C VAL A 213 11.60 -12.55 -3.76
N ALA A 214 12.54 -12.77 -4.69
CA ALA A 214 13.87 -13.26 -4.35
C ALA A 214 14.74 -12.22 -3.62
N ASN A 215 14.56 -10.91 -3.89
CA ASN A 215 15.33 -9.86 -3.22
C ASN A 215 14.78 -9.55 -1.81
N ASP A 216 13.47 -9.71 -1.57
CA ASP A 216 12.90 -9.58 -0.23
C ASP A 216 11.81 -10.64 0.02
N PRO A 217 12.19 -11.86 0.46
CA PRO A 217 11.25 -12.93 0.75
C PRO A 217 10.44 -12.69 2.04
N SER A 218 10.70 -11.61 2.79
CA SER A 218 9.99 -11.30 4.04
C SER A 218 8.67 -10.54 3.83
N ARG A 219 8.37 -10.19 2.56
CA ARG A 219 7.21 -9.41 2.12
C ARG A 219 6.49 -10.10 0.98
N LEU A 220 5.20 -9.80 0.83
CA LEU A 220 4.40 -10.29 -0.29
C LEU A 220 4.53 -9.33 -1.48
N VAL A 221 4.12 -9.78 -2.67
CA VAL A 221 4.26 -9.02 -3.92
C VAL A 221 2.93 -9.00 -4.66
N ASN A 222 2.45 -7.79 -4.94
CA ASN A 222 1.36 -7.53 -5.87
C ASN A 222 1.96 -7.25 -7.25
N SER A 223 1.93 -8.25 -8.15
CA SER A 223 2.69 -8.25 -9.40
C SER A 223 2.41 -7.04 -10.30
N ALA A 224 1.17 -6.89 -10.72
CA ALA A 224 0.73 -5.82 -11.61
C ALA A 224 -0.63 -5.36 -11.12
N SER A 225 -0.64 -4.23 -10.42
CA SER A 225 -1.85 -3.67 -9.83
C SER A 225 -2.83 -3.26 -10.93
N GLY A 226 -4.03 -3.84 -10.87
CA GLY A 226 -5.20 -3.43 -11.64
C GLY A 226 -5.46 -4.17 -12.94
N GLY A 227 -4.44 -4.79 -13.55
CA GLY A 227 -4.55 -5.33 -14.90
C GLY A 227 -3.28 -5.98 -15.44
N ASN A 228 -3.30 -6.31 -16.72
CA ASN A 228 -2.21 -6.97 -17.46
C ASN A 228 -1.69 -8.22 -16.74
N PHE A 229 -2.65 -9.02 -16.27
CA PHE A 229 -2.40 -10.14 -15.38
C PHE A 229 -1.48 -11.20 -15.98
N MET A 230 -0.59 -11.68 -15.12
CA MET A 230 0.20 -12.90 -15.30
C MET A 230 0.07 -13.74 -14.04
N GLU A 231 0.05 -15.07 -14.16
CA GLU A 231 0.02 -15.99 -13.01
C GLU A 231 1.38 -16.00 -12.28
N THR A 232 1.68 -14.91 -11.57
CA THR A 232 2.90 -14.72 -10.76
C THR A 232 2.60 -13.83 -9.55
N GLY A 233 3.52 -13.84 -8.59
CA GLY A 233 3.36 -13.09 -7.35
C GLY A 233 2.30 -13.68 -6.42
N HIS A 234 2.01 -12.95 -5.35
CA HIS A 234 1.18 -13.43 -4.26
C HIS A 234 -0.28 -12.95 -4.37
N ILE A 235 -0.49 -11.84 -5.06
CA ILE A 235 -1.77 -11.12 -5.08
C ILE A 235 -2.24 -10.96 -6.53
N LEU A 236 -3.51 -11.31 -6.78
CA LEU A 236 -4.26 -10.94 -7.97
C LEU A 236 -5.13 -9.73 -7.63
N ASP A 237 -4.91 -8.64 -8.34
CA ASP A 237 -5.40 -7.33 -7.94
C ASP A 237 -6.10 -6.58 -9.08
N ILE A 238 -7.37 -6.20 -8.90
CA ILE A 238 -8.14 -5.50 -9.94
C ILE A 238 -8.39 -4.04 -9.56
N HIS A 239 -8.51 -3.17 -10.57
CA HIS A 239 -9.04 -1.83 -10.40
C HIS A 239 -10.47 -1.81 -10.95
N ASN A 240 -11.42 -1.31 -10.17
CA ASN A 240 -12.81 -1.22 -10.60
C ASN A 240 -13.45 0.05 -10.06
N TYR A 241 -13.78 0.97 -10.95
CA TYR A 241 -14.33 2.26 -10.58
C TYR A 241 -15.79 2.42 -11.02
N PRO A 242 -16.66 3.02 -10.19
CA PRO A 242 -16.43 3.36 -8.77
C PRO A 242 -16.71 2.17 -7.82
N ASP A 243 -17.37 1.12 -8.30
CA ASP A 243 -17.97 0.08 -7.47
C ASP A 243 -16.98 -0.93 -6.89
N ALA A 244 -17.30 -1.48 -5.73
CA ALA A 244 -16.54 -2.59 -5.17
C ALA A 244 -16.70 -3.85 -6.03
N ALA A 245 -15.58 -4.47 -6.38
CA ALA A 245 -15.54 -5.73 -7.11
C ALA A 245 -14.40 -6.61 -6.59
N MET A 246 -14.40 -7.88 -6.95
CA MET A 246 -13.28 -8.79 -6.72
C MET A 246 -13.19 -9.81 -7.85
N PRO A 247 -11.99 -10.39 -8.13
CA PRO A 247 -11.90 -11.57 -8.96
C PRO A 247 -12.75 -12.72 -8.38
N ASP A 248 -13.25 -13.62 -9.21
CA ASP A 248 -14.02 -14.78 -8.74
C ASP A 248 -13.13 -15.70 -7.86
N PRO A 249 -13.48 -15.90 -6.57
CA PRO A 249 -12.68 -16.73 -5.67
C PRO A 249 -12.65 -18.20 -6.07
N ASN A 250 -13.65 -18.70 -6.81
CA ASN A 250 -13.65 -20.07 -7.29
C ASN A 250 -12.60 -20.31 -8.39
N LEU A 251 -12.28 -19.28 -9.17
CA LEU A 251 -11.30 -19.37 -10.25
C LEU A 251 -9.89 -19.07 -9.77
N PHE A 252 -9.74 -18.06 -8.92
CA PHE A 252 -8.42 -17.50 -8.58
C PHE A 252 -8.02 -17.68 -7.11
N GLY A 253 -8.99 -17.79 -6.21
CA GLY A 253 -8.78 -17.75 -4.77
C GLY A 253 -7.90 -18.89 -4.24
N ALA A 254 -7.87 -20.06 -4.89
CA ALA A 254 -6.99 -21.16 -4.49
C ALA A 254 -5.50 -20.89 -4.77
N LYS A 255 -5.19 -19.98 -5.70
CA LYS A 255 -3.82 -19.71 -6.19
C LYS A 255 -3.24 -18.43 -5.59
N GLN A 256 -4.00 -17.34 -5.58
CA GLN A 256 -3.53 -16.01 -5.21
C GLN A 256 -4.50 -15.34 -4.23
N VAL A 257 -3.96 -14.45 -3.39
CA VAL A 257 -4.75 -13.52 -2.59
C VAL A 257 -5.51 -12.60 -3.54
N LEU A 258 -6.77 -12.30 -3.22
CA LEU A 258 -7.60 -11.40 -4.02
C LEU A 258 -7.63 -10.01 -3.40
N ALA A 259 -7.37 -8.98 -4.21
CA ALA A 259 -7.40 -7.58 -3.82
C ALA A 259 -8.20 -6.71 -4.80
N LEU A 260 -8.71 -5.61 -4.27
CA LEU A 260 -9.31 -4.50 -5.02
C LEU A 260 -8.39 -3.27 -4.86
N GLY A 261 -7.39 -3.18 -5.72
CA GLY A 261 -6.22 -2.33 -5.58
C GLY A 261 -6.48 -0.87 -5.88
N GLU A 262 -7.61 -0.58 -6.53
CA GLU A 262 -8.22 0.75 -6.66
C GLU A 262 -9.73 0.64 -6.91
N PHE A 263 -10.51 1.48 -6.23
CA PHE A 263 -11.94 1.67 -6.45
C PHE A 263 -12.42 2.99 -5.83
N GLY A 264 -13.69 3.31 -6.00
CA GLY A 264 -14.26 4.54 -5.46
C GLY A 264 -14.04 5.72 -6.39
N GLY A 265 -13.17 6.66 -6.02
CA GLY A 265 -12.95 7.85 -6.84
C GLY A 265 -14.16 8.79 -6.84
N LEU A 266 -14.79 8.96 -5.67
CA LEU A 266 -15.99 9.78 -5.52
C LEU A 266 -15.63 11.28 -5.46
N GLY A 267 -15.90 11.99 -6.56
CA GLY A 267 -15.60 13.40 -6.78
C GLY A 267 -16.55 14.34 -6.07
N LEU A 268 -15.99 15.26 -5.28
CA LEU A 268 -16.72 16.41 -4.74
C LEU A 268 -15.76 17.61 -4.73
N PRO A 269 -15.74 18.44 -5.78
CA PRO A 269 -14.96 19.66 -5.78
C PRO A 269 -15.49 20.61 -4.69
N ILE A 270 -14.58 21.31 -4.01
CA ILE A 270 -14.91 22.30 -2.98
C ILE A 270 -14.39 23.65 -3.43
N ASP A 271 -15.29 24.62 -3.57
CA ASP A 271 -14.95 25.98 -4.00
C ASP A 271 -13.86 26.59 -3.11
N GLY A 272 -12.85 27.20 -3.74
CA GLY A 272 -11.71 27.79 -3.05
C GLY A 272 -10.66 26.80 -2.52
N HIS A 273 -10.87 25.49 -2.70
CA HIS A 273 -9.95 24.44 -2.26
C HIS A 273 -9.50 23.48 -3.37
N SER A 274 -9.99 23.66 -4.59
CA SER A 274 -9.53 22.95 -5.79
C SER A 274 -8.34 23.67 -6.46
N TRP A 275 -7.39 22.92 -7.02
CA TRP A 275 -6.34 23.46 -7.89
C TRP A 275 -6.95 24.16 -9.11
N GLN A 276 -7.87 23.46 -9.78
CA GLN A 276 -8.63 23.98 -10.91
C GLN A 276 -10.12 24.06 -10.56
N GLN A 277 -10.68 25.26 -10.63
CA GLN A 277 -12.07 25.52 -10.21
C GLN A 277 -13.12 24.97 -11.20
N LYS A 278 -12.76 24.81 -12.47
CA LYS A 278 -13.61 24.26 -13.53
C LYS A 278 -12.89 23.10 -14.23
N ASP A 279 -13.64 22.27 -14.94
CA ASP A 279 -13.10 21.13 -15.71
C ASP A 279 -12.26 20.16 -14.87
N ASN A 280 -12.58 20.06 -13.57
CA ASN A 280 -12.11 19.00 -12.69
C ASN A 280 -13.00 17.77 -12.83
N TRP A 281 -12.52 16.63 -12.34
CA TRP A 281 -13.21 15.36 -12.50
C TRP A 281 -13.05 14.46 -11.26
N GLY A 282 -13.93 13.45 -11.20
CA GLY A 282 -13.82 12.27 -10.36
C GLY A 282 -14.54 11.12 -11.06
N TYR A 283 -14.33 9.87 -10.63
CA TYR A 283 -14.95 8.70 -11.26
C TYR A 283 -16.47 8.68 -11.07
N GLN A 284 -16.97 9.33 -10.01
CA GLN A 284 -18.38 9.65 -9.85
C GLN A 284 -18.54 10.98 -9.09
N SER A 285 -19.27 11.96 -9.62
CA SER A 285 -19.38 13.30 -9.02
C SER A 285 -20.63 13.48 -8.13
N PHE A 286 -20.49 14.27 -7.07
CA PHE A 286 -21.53 14.55 -6.08
C PHE A 286 -21.76 16.04 -5.90
N LYS A 287 -22.98 16.42 -5.47
CA LYS A 287 -23.35 17.83 -5.26
C LYS A 287 -23.05 18.33 -3.85
N ASN A 288 -22.99 17.44 -2.87
CA ASN A 288 -22.84 17.79 -1.47
C ASN A 288 -22.23 16.63 -0.66
N LYS A 289 -21.75 16.95 0.55
CA LYS A 289 -21.11 16.00 1.45
C LYS A 289 -22.03 14.85 1.90
N THR A 290 -23.34 15.08 1.97
CA THR A 290 -24.32 14.07 2.38
C THR A 290 -24.44 12.98 1.33
N GLU A 291 -24.65 13.35 0.06
CA GLU A 291 -24.73 12.38 -1.05
C GLU A 291 -23.41 11.61 -1.21
N LEU A 292 -22.27 12.29 -1.05
CA LEU A 292 -20.94 11.67 -1.06
C LEU A 292 -20.82 10.62 0.05
N LEU A 293 -21.16 10.98 1.30
CA LEU A 293 -21.08 10.06 2.44
C LEU A 293 -22.01 8.85 2.27
N GLU A 294 -23.24 9.07 1.81
CA GLU A 294 -24.18 7.98 1.55
C GLU A 294 -23.68 7.03 0.47
N ARG A 295 -23.05 7.56 -0.58
CA ARG A 295 -22.41 6.72 -1.60
C ARG A 295 -21.24 5.94 -1.02
N TYR A 296 -20.38 6.59 -0.25
CA TYR A 296 -19.22 5.97 0.37
C TYR A 296 -19.64 4.83 1.30
N LYS A 297 -20.66 5.03 2.14
CA LYS A 297 -21.21 3.98 3.01
C LYS A 297 -21.71 2.76 2.21
N ARG A 298 -22.31 2.95 1.03
CA ARG A 298 -22.69 1.84 0.14
C ARG A 298 -21.46 1.05 -0.35
N LEU A 299 -20.39 1.74 -0.74
CA LEU A 299 -19.14 1.08 -1.13
C LEU A 299 -18.55 0.23 0.01
N ILE A 300 -18.55 0.75 1.23
CA ILE A 300 -18.08 0.01 2.41
C ILE A 300 -18.97 -1.21 2.68
N HIS A 301 -20.29 -1.05 2.59
CA HIS A 301 -21.24 -2.16 2.73
C HIS A 301 -21.02 -3.25 1.65
N ASP A 302 -20.71 -2.88 0.42
CA ASP A 302 -20.46 -3.87 -0.63
C ASP A 302 -19.15 -4.64 -0.35
N LEU A 303 -18.10 -3.96 0.15
CA LEU A 303 -16.88 -4.63 0.61
C LEU A 303 -17.13 -5.64 1.73
N THR A 304 -17.98 -5.35 2.72
CA THR A 304 -18.26 -6.31 3.81
C THR A 304 -18.89 -7.61 3.30
N ARG A 305 -19.53 -7.59 2.13
CA ARG A 305 -20.07 -8.79 1.47
C ARG A 305 -19.01 -9.58 0.71
N LEU A 306 -17.97 -8.91 0.19
CA LEU A 306 -16.89 -9.53 -0.57
C LEU A 306 -15.80 -10.15 0.32
N ILE A 307 -15.56 -9.59 1.50
CA ILE A 307 -14.59 -10.12 2.48
C ILE A 307 -14.82 -11.61 2.80
N PRO A 308 -16.03 -12.05 3.23
CA PRO A 308 -16.27 -13.47 3.50
C PRO A 308 -16.14 -14.35 2.26
N MET A 309 -16.24 -13.80 1.04
CA MET A 309 -16.11 -14.54 -0.21
C MET A 309 -14.67 -14.80 -0.61
N GLY A 310 -13.71 -13.97 -0.20
CA GLY A 310 -12.31 -14.13 -0.62
C GLY A 310 -11.47 -12.85 -0.63
N LEU A 311 -12.11 -11.68 -0.60
CA LEU A 311 -11.39 -10.41 -0.69
C LEU A 311 -10.54 -10.18 0.57
N SER A 312 -9.26 -9.84 0.37
CA SER A 312 -8.30 -9.65 1.47
C SER A 312 -7.82 -8.21 1.64
N ALA A 313 -7.98 -7.37 0.63
CA ALA A 313 -7.63 -5.96 0.70
C ALA A 313 -8.48 -5.12 -0.25
N ALA A 314 -8.65 -3.85 0.10
CA ALA A 314 -9.20 -2.85 -0.81
C ALA A 314 -8.49 -1.49 -0.62
N VAL A 315 -8.34 -0.74 -1.71
CA VAL A 315 -7.68 0.57 -1.71
C VAL A 315 -8.63 1.62 -2.31
N TYR A 316 -9.06 2.57 -1.48
CA TYR A 316 -9.95 3.64 -1.93
C TYR A 316 -9.15 4.76 -2.59
N THR A 317 -9.50 5.13 -3.82
CA THR A 317 -8.94 6.31 -4.49
C THR A 317 -9.74 7.54 -4.05
N GLN A 318 -9.19 8.49 -3.28
CA GLN A 318 -7.80 8.60 -2.79
C GLN A 318 -7.69 9.48 -1.52
N THR A 319 -6.49 9.64 -0.98
CA THR A 319 -6.23 10.39 0.28
C THR A 319 -6.62 11.87 0.16
N THR A 320 -6.13 12.54 -0.87
CA THR A 320 -6.36 13.97 -1.13
C THR A 320 -6.72 14.19 -2.58
N ASP A 321 -7.38 15.30 -2.90
CA ASP A 321 -7.44 15.74 -4.30
C ASP A 321 -6.04 15.89 -4.87
N VAL A 322 -5.91 15.63 -6.17
CA VAL A 322 -4.66 15.73 -6.93
C VAL A 322 -4.93 16.58 -8.16
N GLU A 323 -4.53 17.85 -8.10
CA GLU A 323 -4.75 18.84 -9.15
C GLU A 323 -6.21 18.86 -9.66
N VAL A 324 -6.46 18.31 -10.86
CA VAL A 324 -7.78 18.26 -11.51
C VAL A 324 -8.64 17.07 -11.07
N GLU A 325 -8.04 16.07 -10.41
CA GLU A 325 -8.73 14.92 -9.84
C GLU A 325 -9.23 15.24 -8.43
N THR A 326 -10.54 15.44 -8.27
CA THR A 326 -11.17 16.00 -7.06
C THR A 326 -11.95 14.98 -6.23
N ASN A 327 -11.45 13.74 -6.22
CA ASN A 327 -12.07 12.59 -5.55
C ASN A 327 -11.36 12.16 -4.25
N GLY A 328 -10.54 13.04 -3.67
CA GLY A 328 -9.88 12.80 -2.40
C GLY A 328 -10.82 12.85 -1.20
N LEU A 329 -10.45 12.14 -0.12
CA LEU A 329 -11.09 12.26 1.19
C LEU A 329 -10.90 13.66 1.78
N MET A 330 -9.79 14.32 1.45
CA MET A 330 -9.46 15.69 1.80
C MET A 330 -9.23 16.53 0.54
N THR A 331 -9.40 17.85 0.63
CA THR A 331 -9.02 18.77 -0.43
C THR A 331 -7.51 18.79 -0.67
N TYR A 332 -7.08 19.31 -1.82
CA TYR A 332 -5.66 19.31 -2.21
C TYR A 332 -4.77 20.03 -1.18
N ASP A 333 -5.30 21.09 -0.56
CA ASP A 333 -4.65 21.86 0.50
C ASP A 333 -4.84 21.28 1.92
N ARG A 334 -5.49 20.12 2.06
CA ARG A 334 -5.83 19.44 3.32
C ARG A 334 -6.71 20.27 4.28
N LYS A 335 -7.26 21.40 3.86
CA LYS A 335 -8.06 22.26 4.75
C LYS A 335 -9.47 21.73 5.01
N VAL A 336 -10.01 20.95 4.08
CA VAL A 336 -11.37 20.41 4.21
C VAL A 336 -11.35 18.90 4.08
N VAL A 337 -11.79 18.22 5.13
CA VAL A 337 -12.20 16.81 5.06
C VAL A 337 -13.60 16.74 4.47
N LYS A 338 -13.79 15.96 3.40
CA LYS A 338 -15.04 15.93 2.63
C LYS A 338 -16.12 15.06 3.27
N MET A 339 -15.73 14.10 4.09
CA MET A 339 -16.62 13.26 4.90
C MET A 339 -16.14 13.26 6.37
N PRO A 340 -17.01 13.37 7.37
CA PRO A 340 -16.58 13.41 8.77
C PRO A 340 -15.75 12.18 9.16
N GLU A 341 -14.61 12.37 9.82
CA GLU A 341 -13.69 11.27 10.16
C GLU A 341 -14.36 10.21 11.04
N ALA A 342 -15.23 10.63 11.95
CA ALA A 342 -15.97 9.72 12.83
C ALA A 342 -16.93 8.80 12.04
N GLU A 343 -17.56 9.32 10.98
CA GLU A 343 -18.46 8.56 10.10
C GLU A 343 -17.68 7.56 9.25
N LEU A 344 -16.52 7.97 8.71
CA LEU A 344 -15.59 7.08 8.01
C LEU A 344 -15.13 5.95 8.94
N LYS A 345 -14.64 6.31 10.13
CA LYS A 345 -14.14 5.35 11.11
C LYS A 345 -15.22 4.35 11.53
N ALA A 346 -16.43 4.83 11.79
CA ALA A 346 -17.57 3.98 12.14
C ALA A 346 -17.90 2.99 11.01
N ALA A 347 -17.91 3.46 9.74
CA ALA A 347 -18.14 2.59 8.59
C ALA A 347 -17.05 1.52 8.45
N HIS A 348 -15.77 1.88 8.63
CA HIS A 348 -14.65 0.94 8.46
C HIS A 348 -14.62 -0.17 9.51
N GLN A 349 -15.15 0.05 10.72
CA GLN A 349 -15.21 -1.00 11.73
C GLN A 349 -15.94 -2.26 11.24
N ALA A 350 -16.95 -2.10 10.37
CA ALA A 350 -17.65 -3.23 9.79
C ALA A 350 -16.75 -4.12 8.92
N LEU A 351 -15.70 -3.56 8.31
CA LEU A 351 -14.74 -4.30 7.48
C LEU A 351 -13.86 -5.22 8.34
N TYR A 352 -13.48 -4.77 9.54
CA TYR A 352 -12.58 -5.51 10.43
C TYR A 352 -13.31 -6.54 11.30
N ASN A 353 -14.63 -6.38 11.45
CA ASN A 353 -15.50 -7.33 12.15
C ASN A 353 -16.20 -8.31 11.19
N ALA A 354 -16.00 -8.19 9.88
CA ALA A 354 -16.60 -9.08 8.91
C ALA A 354 -16.14 -10.53 9.15
N PRO A 355 -17.05 -11.50 9.25
CA PRO A 355 -16.68 -12.89 9.50
C PRO A 355 -15.88 -13.44 8.32
N THR A 356 -14.85 -14.22 8.61
CA THR A 356 -14.35 -15.20 7.64
C THR A 356 -15.36 -16.36 7.60
N LYS A 357 -15.71 -16.83 6.40
CA LYS A 357 -16.70 -17.88 6.23
C LYS A 357 -16.20 -19.23 6.68
#